data_AF-A0A7W1CRM1-F1
#
_entry.id   AF-A0A7W1CRM1-F1
#
_cell.length_a   1.000
_cell.length_b   1.000
_cell.length_c   1.000
_cell.angle_alpha   90.00
_cell.angle_beta   90.00
_cell.angle_gamma   90.00
#
_symmetry.space_group_name_H-M   'P 1'
#
loop_
_entity.id
_entity.type
_entity.pdbx_description
1 polymer ?
#
loop_
_entity_poly.entity_id
_entity_poly.type
_entity_poly.pdbx_seq_one_letter_code
_entity_poly.pdbx_strand_id
1 'polypeptide(L)'
;MDNITNRTKMRIYEKPGDRVLSIMSSGNLSLTQATMALIDDDLHLNESHPSRKHLLNCETLYETVRYIGTKVRIVEARDRAALEADGFDFNINLIVGGQIAGLAPEVHSIYPQGNSIHASRDCPYLQIGESKYGKPILDRGFSYDGTLMDALKFGIISMDATMKSNVAVGPPIDILCYKTDSLQVKMRTRLEQNDPYLTEISQKWQEGIVRLVRQMPVADFSKTALGFATAA
;
A
#
# COMPACT_ATOMS: atom_id res chain seq x y z
N MET A 1 -21.54 -0.28 -13.92
CA MET A 1 -21.67 1.14 -13.54
C MET A 1 -20.77 1.31 -12.34
N ASP A 2 -19.61 1.93 -12.50
CA ASP A 2 -18.60 1.99 -11.44
C ASP A 2 -18.96 3.12 -10.48
N ASN A 3 -19.47 2.76 -9.30
CA ASN A 3 -19.74 3.73 -8.23
C ASN A 3 -18.42 4.16 -7.58
N ILE A 4 -17.80 5.19 -8.13
CA ILE A 4 -16.59 5.79 -7.57
C ILE A 4 -16.99 6.62 -6.34
N THR A 5 -16.68 6.11 -5.14
CA THR A 5 -16.88 6.83 -3.87
C THR A 5 -15.58 6.88 -3.08
N ASN A 6 -15.33 8.01 -2.42
CA ASN A 6 -14.15 8.18 -1.58
C ASN A 6 -14.30 7.38 -0.28
N ARG A 7 -13.42 6.40 -0.08
CA ARG A 7 -13.34 5.58 1.13
C ARG A 7 -11.89 5.52 1.59
N THR A 8 -11.66 5.73 2.89
CA THR A 8 -10.31 5.53 3.45
C THR A 8 -9.90 4.08 3.25
N LYS A 9 -8.65 3.89 2.81
CA LYS A 9 -8.05 2.57 2.57
C LYS A 9 -6.98 2.25 3.59
N MET A 10 -6.86 3.04 4.66
CA MET A 10 -5.89 2.85 5.74
C MET A 10 -6.62 2.92 7.09
N ARG A 11 -6.49 1.89 7.91
CA ARG A 11 -6.96 1.85 9.30
C ARG A 11 -5.78 1.71 10.22
N ILE A 12 -5.81 2.44 11.34
CA ILE A 12 -4.75 2.46 12.32
C ILE A 12 -5.32 1.94 13.64
N TYR A 13 -4.59 1.00 14.24
CA TYR A 13 -4.88 0.45 15.56
C TYR A 13 -3.69 0.73 16.46
N GLU A 14 -3.93 1.40 17.57
CA GLU A 14 -2.87 1.88 18.45
C GLU A 14 -3.19 1.53 19.90
N LYS A 15 -2.17 1.04 20.60
CA LYS A 15 -2.14 0.96 22.05
C LYS A 15 -0.84 1.64 22.50
N PRO A 16 -0.90 2.93 22.91
CA PRO A 16 0.30 3.74 23.11
C PRO A 16 1.30 3.08 24.07
N GLY A 17 2.57 3.06 23.67
CA GLY A 17 3.65 2.42 24.43
C GLY A 17 3.71 0.89 24.32
N ASP A 18 2.72 0.25 23.71
CA ASP A 18 2.70 -1.21 23.46
C ASP A 18 2.81 -1.53 21.96
N ARG A 19 1.95 -0.95 21.10
CA ARG A 19 1.96 -1.25 19.67
C ARG A 19 1.29 -0.19 18.81
N VAL A 20 1.74 -0.12 17.56
CA VAL A 20 1.07 0.61 16.47
C VAL A 20 0.97 -0.35 15.28
N LEU A 21 -0.24 -0.50 14.76
CA LEU A 21 -0.54 -1.33 13.60
C LEU A 21 -1.34 -0.51 12.58
N SER A 22 -1.01 -0.67 11.31
CA SER A 22 -1.73 -0.07 10.19
C SER A 22 -2.12 -1.16 9.20
N ILE A 23 -3.37 -1.13 8.75
CA ILE A 23 -3.90 -2.01 7.73
C ILE A 23 -4.32 -1.17 6.53
N MET A 24 -3.72 -1.44 5.37
CA MET A 24 -4.09 -0.86 4.08
C MET A 24 -4.82 -1.89 3.23
N SER A 25 -5.80 -1.47 2.43
CA SER A 25 -6.67 -2.39 1.68
C SER A 25 -6.84 -2.05 0.20
N SER A 26 -6.92 -3.07 -0.65
CA SER A 26 -7.29 -2.96 -2.07
C SER A 26 -8.14 -4.15 -2.51
N GLY A 27 -8.78 -4.02 -3.68
CA GLY A 27 -9.69 -5.03 -4.22
C GLY A 27 -11.15 -4.66 -3.97
N ASN A 28 -12.00 -5.69 -3.83
CA ASN A 28 -13.43 -5.52 -3.66
C ASN A 28 -13.76 -4.85 -2.32
N LEU A 29 -14.55 -3.77 -2.38
CA LEU A 29 -14.91 -2.98 -1.21
C LEU A 29 -15.74 -3.77 -0.19
N SER A 30 -16.66 -4.63 -0.64
CA SER A 30 -17.48 -5.43 0.29
C SER A 30 -16.62 -6.42 1.07
N LEU A 31 -15.65 -7.06 0.39
CA LEU A 31 -14.73 -8.02 1.01
C LEU A 31 -13.81 -7.35 2.03
N THR A 32 -13.23 -6.20 1.67
CA THR A 32 -12.37 -5.44 2.59
C THR A 32 -13.14 -4.94 3.80
N GLN A 33 -14.34 -4.39 3.62
CA GLN A 33 -15.19 -3.93 4.72
C GLN A 33 -15.66 -5.08 5.62
N ALA A 34 -16.07 -6.21 5.05
CA ALA A 34 -16.44 -7.39 5.83
C ALA A 34 -15.26 -7.91 6.67
N THR A 35 -14.06 -7.94 6.10
CA THR A 35 -12.85 -8.34 6.82
C THR A 35 -12.55 -7.38 7.98
N MET A 36 -12.66 -6.06 7.75
CA MET A 36 -12.44 -5.07 8.81
C MET A 36 -13.53 -5.13 9.89
N ALA A 37 -14.78 -5.39 9.52
CA ALA A 37 -15.88 -5.56 10.48
C ALA A 37 -15.63 -6.74 11.43
N LEU A 38 -15.18 -7.90 10.92
CA LEU A 38 -14.83 -9.05 11.77
C LEU A 38 -13.65 -8.75 12.71
N ILE A 39 -12.76 -7.84 12.32
CA ILE A 39 -11.64 -7.41 13.16
C ILE A 39 -12.14 -6.47 14.27
N ASP A 40 -13.00 -5.51 13.92
CA ASP A 40 -13.58 -4.55 14.86
C ASP A 40 -14.50 -5.26 15.87
N ASP A 41 -15.27 -6.26 15.44
CA ASP A 41 -16.12 -7.08 16.31
C ASP A 41 -15.29 -7.83 17.37
N ASP A 42 -14.17 -8.45 16.98
CA ASP A 42 -13.27 -9.13 17.91
C ASP A 42 -12.68 -8.15 18.94
N LEU A 43 -12.45 -6.89 18.56
CA LEU A 43 -12.00 -5.85 19.49
C LEU A 43 -13.09 -5.40 20.45
N HIS A 44 -14.33 -5.22 19.98
CA HIS A 44 -15.47 -4.88 20.82
C HIS A 44 -15.80 -6.00 21.81
N LEU A 45 -15.71 -7.27 21.38
CA LEU A 45 -16.00 -8.42 22.22
C LEU A 45 -14.93 -8.71 23.27
N ASN A 46 -13.74 -8.10 23.18
CA ASN A 46 -12.64 -8.29 24.13
C ASN A 46 -13.07 -8.05 25.60
N GLU A 47 -13.92 -7.04 25.86
CA GLU A 47 -14.41 -6.76 27.22
C GLU A 47 -15.16 -7.94 27.85
N SER A 48 -15.87 -8.71 27.01
CA SER A 48 -16.65 -9.87 27.42
C SER A 48 -15.87 -11.19 27.35
N HIS A 49 -14.79 -11.25 26.56
CA HIS A 49 -14.01 -12.46 26.28
C HIS A 49 -12.50 -12.16 26.20
N PRO A 50 -11.84 -11.81 27.32
CA PRO A 50 -10.46 -11.31 27.33
C PRO A 50 -9.39 -12.31 26.86
N SER A 51 -9.73 -13.60 26.78
CA SER A 51 -8.83 -14.65 26.27
C SER A 51 -8.89 -14.83 24.75
N ARG A 52 -9.81 -14.16 24.04
CA ARG A 52 -9.94 -14.29 22.59
C ARG A 52 -8.78 -13.58 21.90
N LYS A 53 -8.13 -14.25 20.94
CA LYS A 53 -7.05 -13.64 20.15
C LYS A 53 -7.61 -12.53 19.24
N HIS A 54 -7.00 -11.35 19.30
CA HIS A 54 -7.29 -10.19 18.46
C HIS A 54 -5.99 -9.42 18.16
N LEU A 55 -6.05 -8.45 17.24
CA LEU A 55 -4.84 -7.76 16.76
C LEU A 55 -4.06 -7.00 17.87
N LEU A 56 -4.74 -6.60 18.96
CA LEU A 56 -4.14 -5.86 20.08
C LEU A 56 -3.59 -6.76 21.20
N ASN A 57 -3.72 -8.09 21.10
CA ASN A 57 -3.14 -9.03 22.06
C ASN A 57 -2.25 -10.11 21.43
N CYS A 58 -2.08 -10.13 20.10
CA CYS A 58 -1.09 -10.99 19.44
C CYS A 58 0.34 -10.63 19.90
N GLU A 59 1.23 -11.62 20.00
CA GLU A 59 2.58 -11.43 20.54
C GLU A 59 3.57 -10.91 19.50
N THR A 60 3.37 -11.26 18.22
CA THR A 60 4.23 -10.84 17.11
C THR A 60 3.43 -10.27 15.94
N LEU A 61 4.11 -9.54 15.04
CA LEU A 61 3.47 -9.07 13.81
C LEU A 61 3.07 -10.22 12.89
N TYR A 62 3.88 -11.29 12.81
CA TYR A 62 3.52 -12.48 12.06
C TYR A 62 2.22 -13.12 12.59
N GLU A 63 2.05 -13.25 13.91
CA GLU A 63 0.81 -13.74 14.48
C GLU A 63 -0.39 -12.82 14.19
N THR A 64 -0.17 -11.51 14.24
CA THR A 64 -1.19 -10.50 13.90
C THR A 64 -1.64 -10.67 12.45
N VAL A 65 -0.69 -10.88 11.53
CA VAL A 65 -0.94 -11.09 10.10
C VAL A 65 -1.66 -12.42 9.87
N ARG A 66 -1.29 -13.49 10.58
CA ARG A 66 -2.01 -14.77 10.53
C ARG A 66 -3.45 -14.63 11.02
N TYR A 67 -3.67 -13.91 12.12
CA TYR A 67 -5.00 -13.58 12.62
C TYR A 67 -5.84 -12.86 11.55
N ILE A 68 -5.30 -11.80 10.92
CA ILE A 68 -6.00 -11.08 9.84
C ILE A 68 -6.28 -12.01 8.64
N GLY A 69 -5.32 -12.86 8.27
CA GLY A 69 -5.50 -13.88 7.23
C GLY A 69 -6.64 -14.85 7.53
N THR A 70 -6.88 -15.20 8.79
CA THR A 70 -8.07 -16.01 9.16
C THR A 70 -9.37 -15.26 8.91
N LYS A 71 -9.41 -13.93 9.12
CA LYS A 71 -10.59 -13.10 8.83
C LYS A 71 -10.89 -13.04 7.34
N VAL A 72 -9.84 -12.92 6.51
CA VAL A 72 -9.97 -13.01 5.05
C VAL A 72 -10.61 -14.34 4.64
N ARG A 73 -10.17 -15.46 5.22
CA ARG A 73 -10.72 -16.81 4.93
C ARG A 73 -12.16 -16.99 5.39
N ILE A 74 -12.56 -16.36 6.49
CA ILE A 74 -13.96 -16.37 6.94
C ILE A 74 -14.85 -15.67 5.90
N VAL A 75 -14.41 -14.52 5.39
CA VAL A 75 -15.12 -13.79 4.33
C VAL A 75 -15.11 -14.59 3.02
N GLU A 76 -13.99 -15.21 2.68
CA GLU A 76 -13.85 -16.12 1.53
C GLU A 76 -14.87 -17.24 1.56
N ALA A 77 -14.99 -17.95 2.69
CA ALA A 77 -15.93 -19.05 2.85
C ALA A 77 -17.40 -18.61 2.72
N ARG A 78 -17.71 -17.35 3.03
CA ARG A 78 -19.08 -16.80 2.93
C ARG A 78 -19.41 -16.33 1.52
N ASP A 79 -18.49 -15.60 0.89
CA ASP A 79 -18.83 -14.75 -0.25
C ASP A 79 -18.26 -15.26 -1.60
N ARG A 80 -17.20 -16.10 -1.59
CA ARG A 80 -16.52 -16.51 -2.84
C ARG A 80 -17.45 -17.23 -3.82
N ALA A 81 -18.20 -18.24 -3.35
CA ALA A 81 -19.04 -19.05 -4.23
C ALA A 81 -20.12 -18.22 -4.95
N ALA A 82 -20.69 -17.23 -4.26
CA ALA A 82 -21.66 -16.32 -4.86
C ALA A 82 -21.02 -15.37 -5.87
N LEU A 83 -19.84 -14.81 -5.56
CA LEU A 83 -19.10 -13.94 -6.47
C LEU A 83 -18.71 -14.68 -7.76
N GLU A 84 -18.16 -15.89 -7.63
CA GLU A 84 -17.71 -16.69 -8.77
C GLU A 84 -18.88 -17.15 -9.66
N ALA A 85 -20.06 -17.43 -9.06
CA ALA A 85 -21.27 -17.75 -9.81
C ALA A 85 -21.72 -16.59 -10.73
N ASP A 86 -21.46 -15.35 -10.32
CA ASP A 86 -21.76 -14.13 -11.09
C ASP A 86 -20.56 -13.65 -11.93
N GLY A 87 -19.48 -14.43 -12.00
CA GLY A 87 -18.29 -14.12 -12.81
C GLY A 87 -17.34 -13.10 -12.20
N PHE A 88 -17.40 -12.87 -10.89
CA PHE A 88 -16.47 -11.99 -10.16
C PHE A 88 -15.42 -12.79 -9.39
N ASP A 89 -14.16 -12.35 -9.48
CA ASP A 89 -13.08 -12.91 -8.68
C ASP A 89 -13.19 -12.50 -7.20
N PHE A 90 -12.81 -13.43 -6.30
CA PHE A 90 -12.54 -13.10 -4.90
C PHE A 90 -11.24 -12.30 -4.78
N ASN A 91 -11.33 -10.98 -4.95
CA ASN A 91 -10.17 -10.09 -4.97
C ASN A 91 -10.09 -9.21 -3.71
N ILE A 92 -9.16 -9.54 -2.82
CA ILE A 92 -8.80 -8.74 -1.65
C ILE A 92 -7.30 -8.85 -1.40
N ASN A 93 -6.62 -7.71 -1.25
CA ASN A 93 -5.23 -7.66 -0.83
C ASN A 93 -5.07 -6.63 0.28
N LEU A 94 -4.31 -6.98 1.32
CA LEU A 94 -4.06 -6.11 2.46
C LEU A 94 -2.55 -5.93 2.66
N ILE A 95 -2.13 -4.73 3.06
CA ILE A 95 -0.80 -4.53 3.65
C ILE A 95 -0.99 -4.27 5.13
N VAL A 96 -0.22 -4.98 5.96
CA VAL A 96 -0.19 -4.80 7.41
C VAL A 96 1.20 -4.38 7.81
N GLY A 97 1.34 -3.19 8.39
CA GLY A 97 2.63 -2.68 8.86
C GLY A 97 2.54 -2.14 10.27
N GLY A 98 3.63 -2.17 11.02
CA GLY A 98 3.62 -1.67 12.39
C GLY A 98 4.78 -2.15 13.23
N GLN A 99 4.64 -1.98 14.54
CA GLN A 99 5.60 -2.44 15.54
C GLN A 99 4.86 -2.80 16.84
N ILE A 100 5.33 -3.87 17.48
CA ILE A 100 5.00 -4.26 18.86
C ILE A 100 6.23 -4.01 19.73
N ALA A 101 6.04 -3.55 20.97
CA ALA A 101 7.11 -3.22 21.90
C ALA A 101 8.10 -4.37 22.05
N GLY A 102 9.40 -4.05 21.96
CA GLY A 102 10.48 -5.03 22.04
C GLY A 102 10.77 -5.80 20.75
N LEU A 103 9.97 -5.62 19.69
CA LEU A 103 10.20 -6.23 18.37
C LEU A 103 10.53 -5.18 17.31
N ALA A 104 11.21 -5.59 16.25
CA ALA A 104 11.46 -4.73 15.10
C ALA A 104 10.14 -4.42 14.34
N PRO A 105 10.04 -3.26 13.67
CA PRO A 105 8.92 -2.99 12.78
C PRO A 105 8.96 -3.92 11.57
N GLU A 106 7.78 -4.40 11.15
CA GLU A 106 7.64 -5.26 9.97
C GLU A 106 6.50 -4.76 9.09
N VAL A 107 6.54 -5.14 7.81
CA VAL A 107 5.47 -4.87 6.83
C VAL A 107 5.19 -6.15 6.06
N HIS A 108 3.93 -6.55 6.02
CA HIS A 108 3.45 -7.78 5.39
C HIS A 108 2.39 -7.48 4.33
N SER A 109 2.34 -8.28 3.29
CA SER A 109 1.24 -8.31 2.32
C SER A 109 0.45 -9.60 2.49
N ILE A 110 -0.87 -9.49 2.63
CA ILE A 110 -1.81 -10.60 2.75
C ILE A 110 -2.57 -10.73 1.43
N TYR A 111 -2.56 -11.95 0.88
CA TYR A 111 -3.20 -12.32 -0.37
C TYR A 111 -4.66 -12.79 -0.16
N PRO A 112 -5.45 -12.94 -1.25
CA PRO A 112 -6.82 -13.41 -1.16
C PRO A 112 -7.00 -14.77 -0.47
N GLN A 113 -5.95 -15.62 -0.44
CA GLN A 113 -5.96 -16.93 0.22
C GLN A 113 -5.63 -16.85 1.73
N GLY A 114 -5.46 -15.64 2.27
CA GLY A 114 -5.15 -15.37 3.67
C GLY A 114 -3.71 -15.74 4.10
N ASN A 115 -2.85 -16.14 3.16
CA ASN A 115 -1.41 -16.26 3.38
C ASN A 115 -0.71 -14.92 3.15
N SER A 116 0.56 -14.81 3.57
CA SER A 116 1.30 -13.56 3.51
C SER A 116 2.77 -13.73 3.12
N ILE A 117 3.36 -12.63 2.65
CA ILE A 117 4.81 -12.39 2.56
C ILE A 117 5.15 -11.14 3.37
N HIS A 118 6.44 -10.92 3.65
CA HIS A 118 6.93 -9.71 4.32
C HIS A 118 8.00 -9.00 3.50
N ALA A 119 8.09 -7.69 3.69
CA ALA A 119 9.17 -6.88 3.15
C ALA A 119 10.49 -7.25 3.81
N SER A 120 11.56 -7.30 3.02
CA SER A 120 12.93 -7.59 3.50
C SER A 120 13.84 -6.41 3.15
N ARG A 121 15.13 -6.49 3.52
CA ARG A 121 16.10 -5.47 3.08
C ARG A 121 16.25 -5.44 1.55
N ASP A 122 16.19 -6.60 0.90
CA ASP A 122 16.32 -6.72 -0.56
C ASP A 122 15.04 -6.31 -1.30
N CYS A 123 13.88 -6.46 -0.66
CA CYS A 123 12.58 -6.02 -1.17
C CYS A 123 11.86 -5.16 -0.11
N PRO A 124 12.26 -3.89 0.05
CA PRO A 124 11.93 -3.07 1.22
C PRO A 124 10.57 -2.35 1.12
N TYR A 125 9.79 -2.59 0.07
CA TYR A 125 8.46 -2.02 -0.09
C TYR A 125 7.49 -3.04 -0.69
N LEU A 126 6.20 -2.87 -0.40
CA LEU A 126 5.10 -3.68 -0.93
C LEU A 126 4.04 -2.75 -1.54
N GLN A 127 3.36 -3.21 -2.59
CA GLN A 127 2.28 -2.47 -3.25
C GLN A 127 1.06 -3.37 -3.41
N ILE A 128 -0.13 -2.77 -3.35
CA ILE A 128 -1.42 -3.41 -3.61
C ILE A 128 -2.29 -2.50 -4.49
N GLY A 129 -3.26 -3.07 -5.22
CA GLY A 129 -4.04 -2.34 -6.22
C GLY A 129 -3.25 -2.07 -7.51
N GLU A 130 -3.48 -0.89 -8.12
CA GLU A 130 -2.85 -0.47 -9.38
C GLU A 130 -1.39 -0.05 -9.17
N SER A 131 -0.49 -1.04 -9.11
CA SER A 131 0.91 -0.84 -8.67
C SER A 131 1.92 -0.58 -9.79
N LYS A 132 1.59 -0.91 -11.05
CA LYS A 132 2.55 -0.95 -12.16
C LYS A 132 3.09 0.42 -12.56
N TYR A 133 2.27 1.46 -12.52
CA TYR A 133 2.63 2.80 -13.00
C TYR A 133 3.65 3.51 -12.10
N GLY A 134 3.50 3.39 -10.78
CA GLY A 134 4.40 3.98 -9.79
C GLY A 134 5.64 3.15 -9.47
N LYS A 135 5.64 1.85 -9.78
CA LYS A 135 6.74 0.93 -9.47
C LYS A 135 8.13 1.38 -9.99
N PRO A 136 8.28 1.91 -11.22
CA PRO A 136 9.62 2.22 -11.75
C PRO A 136 10.39 3.31 -11.00
N ILE A 137 9.74 4.22 -10.27
CA ILE A 137 10.47 5.21 -9.46
C ILE A 137 10.92 4.61 -8.13
N LEU A 138 10.12 3.69 -7.56
CA LEU A 138 10.49 2.94 -6.36
C LEU A 138 11.69 2.03 -6.65
N ASP A 139 11.64 1.27 -7.75
CA ASP A 139 12.74 0.37 -8.15
C ASP A 139 14.08 1.09 -8.39
N ARG A 140 14.06 2.38 -8.73
CA ARG A 140 15.26 3.15 -9.04
C ARG A 140 15.87 3.87 -7.84
N GLY A 141 15.05 4.27 -6.88
CA GLY A 141 15.49 5.20 -5.83
C GLY A 141 15.11 4.82 -4.40
N PHE A 142 14.12 3.97 -4.21
CA PHE A 142 13.74 3.54 -2.87
C PHE A 142 14.75 2.52 -2.33
N SER A 143 15.23 2.75 -1.10
CA SER A 143 16.21 1.89 -0.43
C SER A 143 15.86 1.72 1.05
N TYR A 144 16.20 0.55 1.60
CA TYR A 144 16.01 0.23 3.02
C TYR A 144 16.77 1.20 3.94
N ASP A 145 17.98 1.62 3.54
CA ASP A 145 18.83 2.52 4.33
C ASP A 145 18.51 4.02 4.12
N GLY A 146 17.46 4.33 3.34
CA GLY A 146 17.01 5.70 3.07
C GLY A 146 16.36 6.38 4.29
N THR A 147 16.24 7.70 4.24
CA THR A 147 15.52 8.44 5.28
C THR A 147 14.00 8.25 5.14
N LEU A 148 13.26 8.31 6.25
CA LEU A 148 11.79 8.24 6.25
C LEU A 148 11.15 9.32 5.35
N MET A 149 11.76 10.51 5.29
CA MET A 149 11.25 11.62 4.47
C MET A 149 11.54 11.41 2.97
N ASP A 150 12.64 10.75 2.61
CA ASP A 150 12.87 10.39 1.21
C ASP A 150 11.95 9.25 0.78
N ALA A 151 11.73 8.25 1.64
CA ALA A 151 10.73 7.20 1.43
C ALA A 151 9.33 7.80 1.18
N LEU A 152 8.94 8.82 1.95
CA LEU A 152 7.69 9.55 1.74
C LEU A 152 7.63 10.23 0.36
N LYS A 153 8.68 10.95 -0.05
CA LYS A 153 8.73 11.60 -1.38
C LYS A 153 8.62 10.56 -2.50
N PHE A 154 9.35 9.45 -2.41
CA PHE A 154 9.27 8.36 -3.38
C PHE A 154 7.85 7.76 -3.46
N GLY A 155 7.21 7.54 -2.31
CA GLY A 155 5.83 7.07 -2.25
C GLY A 155 4.85 8.04 -2.91
N ILE A 156 4.98 9.35 -2.65
CA ILE A 156 4.10 10.37 -3.24
C ILE A 156 4.32 10.48 -4.76
N ILE A 157 5.56 10.47 -5.23
CA ILE A 157 5.85 10.49 -6.68
C ILE A 157 5.33 9.22 -7.37
N SER A 158 5.44 8.06 -6.72
CA SER A 158 4.85 6.81 -7.19
C SER A 158 3.32 6.92 -7.32
N MET A 159 2.65 7.53 -6.33
CA MET A 159 1.21 7.80 -6.38
C MET A 159 0.85 8.80 -7.49
N ASP A 160 1.59 9.90 -7.64
CA ASP A 160 1.39 10.90 -8.70
C ASP A 160 1.46 10.28 -10.10
N ALA A 161 2.49 9.48 -10.37
CA ALA A 161 2.64 8.76 -11.64
C ALA A 161 1.44 7.83 -11.93
N THR A 162 0.91 7.20 -10.88
CA THR A 162 -0.25 6.30 -10.98
C THR A 162 -1.53 7.08 -11.26
N MET A 163 -1.82 8.15 -10.52
CA MET A 163 -3.01 8.99 -10.69
C MET A 163 -3.08 9.63 -12.09
N LYS A 164 -1.93 10.02 -12.64
CA LYS A 164 -1.85 10.58 -14.01
C LYS A 164 -2.12 9.53 -15.10
N SER A 165 -1.93 8.26 -14.80
CA SER A 165 -2.00 7.16 -15.77
C SER A 165 -3.26 6.29 -15.63
N ASN A 166 -3.93 6.34 -14.48
CA ASN A 166 -5.12 5.54 -14.20
C ASN A 166 -6.11 6.32 -13.32
N VAL A 167 -7.28 6.63 -13.89
CA VAL A 167 -8.37 7.38 -13.24
C VAL A 167 -9.01 6.68 -12.03
N ALA A 168 -8.77 5.37 -11.87
CA ALA A 168 -9.23 4.61 -10.70
C ALA A 168 -8.42 4.94 -9.44
N VAL A 169 -7.29 5.65 -9.57
CA VAL A 169 -6.44 6.09 -8.46
C VAL A 169 -6.50 7.61 -8.37
N GLY A 170 -6.82 8.13 -7.20
CA GLY A 170 -6.91 9.57 -6.98
C GLY A 170 -6.95 9.95 -5.51
N PRO A 171 -6.85 11.26 -5.20
CA PRO A 171 -6.98 11.79 -3.85
C PRO A 171 -8.40 11.60 -3.28
N PRO A 172 -8.59 11.63 -1.95
CA PRO A 172 -7.57 11.94 -0.94
C PRO A 172 -6.57 10.79 -0.69
N ILE A 173 -5.33 11.15 -0.37
CA ILE A 173 -4.24 10.19 -0.03
C ILE A 173 -4.00 10.21 1.48
N ASP A 174 -4.28 9.09 2.15
CA ASP A 174 -3.97 8.89 3.57
C ASP A 174 -2.50 8.48 3.75
N ILE A 175 -1.76 9.21 4.60
CA ILE A 175 -0.32 9.01 4.83
C ILE A 175 -0.06 8.81 6.33
N LEU A 176 0.74 7.78 6.64
CA LEU A 176 1.30 7.53 7.97
C LEU A 176 2.81 7.36 7.86
N CYS A 177 3.56 8.20 8.57
CA CYS A 177 5.00 8.03 8.78
C CYS A 177 5.22 7.51 10.20
N TYR A 178 5.80 6.33 10.33
CA TYR A 178 6.06 5.70 11.61
C TYR A 178 7.57 5.69 11.91
N LYS A 179 7.96 6.23 13.06
CA LYS A 179 9.35 6.17 13.52
C LYS A 179 9.53 4.93 14.40
N THR A 180 10.55 4.13 14.11
CA THR A 180 10.94 2.98 14.92
C THR A 180 11.05 3.33 16.40
N ASP A 181 10.52 2.45 17.23
CA ASP A 181 10.48 2.53 18.71
C ASP A 181 9.65 3.70 19.26
N SER A 182 8.93 4.44 18.42
CA SER A 182 8.06 5.51 18.91
C SER A 182 6.80 4.99 19.61
N LEU A 183 6.34 3.78 19.21
CA LEU A 183 5.17 3.07 19.73
C LEU A 183 3.93 3.97 19.91
N GLN A 184 3.81 4.99 19.06
CA GLN A 184 2.69 5.91 19.03
C GLN A 184 2.60 6.62 17.67
N VAL A 185 1.42 7.05 17.29
CA VAL A 185 1.18 7.72 16.01
C VAL A 185 1.36 9.23 16.16
N LYS A 186 2.42 9.76 15.51
CA LYS A 186 2.75 11.20 15.56
C LYS A 186 2.66 11.91 14.20
N MET A 187 2.91 11.18 13.11
CA MET A 187 3.02 11.78 11.78
C MET A 187 1.99 11.14 10.86
N ARG A 188 0.79 11.73 10.85
CA ARG A 188 -0.31 11.33 9.98
C ARG A 188 -0.84 12.56 9.25
N THR A 189 -1.08 12.44 7.96
CA THR A 189 -1.73 13.50 7.18
C THR A 189 -2.63 12.89 6.11
N ARG A 190 -3.52 13.72 5.56
CA ARG A 190 -4.34 13.40 4.40
C ARG A 190 -4.11 14.49 3.37
N LEU A 191 -3.64 14.11 2.18
CA LEU A 191 -3.47 15.04 1.07
C LEU A 191 -4.75 15.04 0.23
N GLU A 192 -5.46 16.16 0.22
CA GLU A 192 -6.66 16.37 -0.60
C GLU A 192 -6.30 16.63 -2.07
N GLN A 193 -7.30 16.64 -2.96
CA GLN A 193 -7.10 16.82 -4.39
C GLN A 193 -6.32 18.11 -4.75
N ASN A 194 -6.54 19.19 -4.00
CA ASN A 194 -5.93 20.50 -4.22
C ASN A 194 -4.86 20.82 -3.16
N ASP A 195 -4.26 19.80 -2.55
CA ASP A 195 -3.24 20.01 -1.53
C ASP A 195 -2.02 20.76 -2.12
N PRO A 196 -1.56 21.87 -1.51
CA PRO A 196 -0.44 22.65 -2.04
C PRO A 196 0.86 21.85 -2.14
N TYR A 197 1.13 20.96 -1.18
CA TYR A 197 2.34 20.14 -1.18
C TYR A 197 2.30 19.10 -2.31
N LEU A 198 1.15 18.46 -2.53
CA LEU A 198 0.96 17.52 -3.65
C LEU A 198 1.14 18.23 -4.99
N THR A 199 0.62 19.44 -5.14
CA THR A 199 0.80 20.25 -6.36
C THR A 199 2.28 20.59 -6.58
N GLU A 200 2.96 21.08 -5.53
CA GLU A 200 4.35 21.49 -5.61
C GLU A 200 5.29 20.33 -5.96
N ILE A 201 5.16 19.19 -5.29
CA ILE A 201 6.04 18.03 -5.53
C ILE A 201 5.85 17.45 -6.93
N SER A 202 4.59 17.35 -7.39
CA SER A 202 4.27 16.86 -8.74
C SER A 202 4.81 17.79 -9.83
N GLN A 203 4.72 19.11 -9.64
CA GLN A 203 5.27 20.09 -10.58
C GLN A 203 6.80 20.01 -10.63
N LYS A 204 7.47 20.05 -9.46
CA LYS A 204 8.93 19.98 -9.38
C LYS A 204 9.48 18.70 -10.00
N TRP A 205 8.82 17.57 -9.77
CA TRP A 205 9.18 16.29 -10.37
C TRP A 205 9.08 16.33 -11.90
N GLN A 206 7.95 16.80 -12.43
CA GLN A 206 7.70 16.88 -13.87
C GLN A 206 8.70 17.80 -14.58
N GLU A 207 8.97 18.98 -14.01
CA GLU A 207 9.94 19.92 -14.57
C GLU A 207 11.36 19.34 -14.53
N GLY A 208 11.71 18.67 -13.42
CA GLY A 208 13.01 18.03 -13.23
C GLY A 208 13.27 16.93 -14.26
N ILE A 209 12.32 16.02 -14.46
CA ILE A 209 12.50 14.89 -15.39
C ILE A 209 12.58 15.37 -16.85
N VAL A 210 11.74 16.34 -17.24
CA VAL A 210 11.79 16.92 -18.59
C VAL A 210 13.10 17.65 -18.82
N ARG A 211 13.58 18.42 -17.84
CA ARG A 211 14.88 19.08 -17.91
C ARG A 211 16.02 18.07 -18.08
N LEU A 212 16.02 17.00 -17.29
CA LEU A 212 17.03 15.94 -17.37
C LEU A 212 17.03 15.29 -18.76
N VAL A 213 15.85 14.96 -19.29
CA VAL A 213 15.73 14.35 -20.63
C VAL A 213 16.25 15.29 -21.73
N ARG A 214 15.98 16.59 -21.64
CA ARG A 214 16.51 17.59 -22.61
C ARG A 214 18.03 17.73 -22.58
N GLN A 215 18.68 17.34 -21.48
CA GLN A 215 20.13 17.36 -21.32
C GLN A 215 20.80 16.04 -21.74
N MET A 216 20.02 15.02 -22.09
CA MET A 216 20.55 13.74 -22.56
C MET A 216 21.28 13.90 -23.90
N PRO A 217 22.29 13.05 -24.18
CA PRO A 217 22.97 13.07 -25.48
C PRO A 217 21.98 12.77 -26.61
N VAL A 218 22.16 13.44 -27.75
CA VAL A 218 21.40 13.14 -28.97
C VAL A 218 21.79 11.77 -29.52
N ALA A 219 20.82 11.06 -30.09
CA ALA A 219 21.10 9.80 -30.75
C ALA A 219 22.04 10.03 -31.95
N ASP A 220 23.07 9.18 -32.04
CA ASP A 220 23.98 9.18 -33.17
C ASP A 220 23.36 8.43 -34.36
N PHE A 221 22.78 9.20 -35.28
CA PHE A 221 22.20 8.70 -36.53
C PHE A 221 23.23 8.50 -37.65
N SER A 222 24.51 8.78 -37.42
CA SER A 222 25.57 8.58 -38.42
C SER A 222 26.03 7.13 -38.55
N LYS A 223 25.61 6.26 -37.61
CA LYS A 223 25.88 4.82 -37.67
C LYS A 223 25.12 4.22 -38.85
N THR A 224 25.87 3.59 -39.76
CA THR A 224 25.30 2.91 -40.92
C THR A 224 24.28 1.87 -40.44
N ALA A 225 23.01 2.05 -40.84
CA ALA A 225 21.98 1.07 -40.57
C ALA A 225 22.26 -0.21 -41.36
N LEU A 226 22.87 -1.20 -40.72
CA LEU A 226 22.88 -2.56 -41.25
C LEU A 226 21.44 -3.07 -41.28
N GLY A 227 20.80 -3.01 -42.46
CA GLY A 227 19.66 -3.88 -42.77
C GLY A 227 18.25 -3.31 -42.71
N PHE A 228 18.02 -1.99 -42.74
CA PHE A 228 16.69 -1.50 -43.13
C PHE A 228 16.56 -1.61 -44.65
N ALA A 229 16.30 -2.83 -45.15
CA ALA A 229 15.82 -3.03 -46.50
C ALA A 229 14.47 -2.30 -46.62
N THR A 230 14.50 -1.11 -47.23
CA THR A 230 13.29 -0.45 -47.69
C THR A 230 12.73 -1.29 -48.83
N ALA A 231 11.61 -1.98 -48.57
CA ALA A 231 10.79 -2.53 -49.65
C ALA A 231 10.30 -1.35 -50.49
N ALA A 232 10.72 -1.32 -51.76
CA ALA A 232 10.17 -0.44 -52.78
C ALA A 232 8.80 -0.93 -53.24
#